data_AF-A0A850J218-F1
#
_entry.id   AF-A0A850J218-F1
#
_cell.length_a   1.000
_cell.length_b   1.000
_cell.length_c   1.000
_cell.angle_alpha   90.00
_cell.angle_beta   90.00
_cell.angle_gamma   90.00
#
_symmetry.space_group_name_H-M   'P 1'
#
loop_
_entity.id
_entity.type
_entity.pdbx_description
1 polymer ?
#
loop_
_entity_poly.entity_id
_entity_poly.type
_entity_poly.pdbx_seq_one_letter_code
_entity_poly.pdbx_strand_id
1 'polypeptide(L)' 'MAADFDEPAFDEEFVRSAVFTEPSARERARPPSRRERRRNRRAARRALRGGPG' A
#
# COMPACT_ATOMS: atom_id res chain seq x y z
N MET A 1 -2.66 -32.51 -17.86
CA MET A 1 -3.07 -31.51 -18.86
C MET A 1 -2.11 -30.34 -18.70
N ALA A 2 -1.16 -30.17 -19.62
CA ALA A 2 -0.35 -28.96 -19.63
C ALA A 2 -1.26 -27.87 -20.19
N ALA A 3 -1.56 -26.83 -19.39
CA ALA A 3 -2.32 -25.71 -19.89
C ALA A 3 -1.42 -24.96 -20.88
N ASP A 4 -1.90 -24.73 -22.10
CA ASP A 4 -1.27 -23.84 -23.06
C ASP A 4 -1.33 -22.42 -22.48
N PHE A 5 -0.23 -21.96 -21.91
CA PHE A 5 -0.07 -20.61 -21.34
C PHE A 5 0.40 -19.61 -22.41
N ASP A 6 -0.14 -19.70 -23.62
CA ASP A 6 0.25 -18.81 -24.72
C ASP A 6 -0.31 -17.38 -24.55
N GLU A 7 -1.34 -17.21 -23.70
CA GLU A 7 -1.87 -15.89 -23.35
C GLU A 7 -1.37 -15.42 -21.98
N PRO A 8 -0.95 -14.14 -21.86
CA PRO A 8 -0.53 -13.58 -20.60
C PRO A 8 -1.69 -13.62 -19.59
N ALA A 9 -1.42 -14.13 -18.39
CA ALA A 9 -2.41 -14.26 -17.31
C ALA A 9 -3.08 -12.93 -16.90
N PHE A 10 -2.53 -11.80 -17.34
CA PHE A 10 -3.06 -10.46 -17.15
C PHE A 10 -3.04 -9.73 -18.48
N ASP A 11 -4.20 -9.65 -19.13
CA ASP A 11 -4.37 -8.87 -20.35
C ASP A 11 -4.41 -7.35 -20.06
N GLU A 12 -4.36 -6.53 -21.10
CA GLU A 12 -4.34 -5.07 -20.94
C GLU A 12 -5.64 -4.51 -20.34
N GLU A 13 -6.77 -5.16 -20.57
CA GLU A 13 -8.06 -4.71 -20.05
C GLU A 13 -8.15 -4.95 -18.54
N PHE A 14 -7.65 -6.11 -18.09
CA PHE A 14 -7.49 -6.45 -16.69
C PHE A 14 -6.60 -5.44 -15.97
N VAL A 15 -5.41 -5.14 -16.53
CA VAL A 15 -4.48 -4.20 -15.89
C VAL A 15 -5.06 -2.78 -15.82
N ARG A 16 -5.79 -2.33 -16.84
CA ARG A 16 -6.42 -1.00 -16.87
C ARG A 16 -7.63 -0.87 -15.94
N SER A 17 -8.36 -1.96 -15.70
CA SER A 17 -9.54 -1.99 -14.81
C SER A 17 -9.19 -2.30 -13.35
N ALA A 18 -7.98 -2.78 -13.07
CA ALA A 18 -7.53 -3.11 -11.73
C ALA A 18 -7.48 -1.86 -10.81
N VAL A 19 -8.21 -1.93 -9.71
CA VAL A 19 -8.10 -0.94 -8.62
C VAL A 19 -7.03 -1.41 -7.65
N PHE A 20 -5.88 -0.73 -7.66
CA PHE A 20 -4.82 -0.99 -6.69
C PHE A 20 -5.19 -0.39 -5.34
N THR A 21 -5.40 -1.25 -4.34
CA THR A 21 -5.65 -0.83 -2.94
C THR A 21 -4.35 -0.49 -2.21
N GLU A 22 -3.22 -0.86 -2.78
CA GLU A 22 -1.89 -0.66 -2.21
C GLU A 22 -1.18 0.55 -2.86
N PRO A 23 -0.37 1.31 -2.11
CA PRO A 23 0.40 2.40 -2.68
C PRO A 23 1.39 1.91 -3.72
N SER A 24 1.54 2.68 -4.80
CA SER A 24 2.54 2.43 -5.83
C SER A 24 3.96 2.46 -5.26
N ALA A 25 4.91 1.84 -5.99
CA ALA A 25 6.33 1.84 -5.59
C ALA A 25 6.86 3.27 -5.37
N ARG A 26 6.44 4.23 -6.21
CA ARG A 26 6.80 5.64 -6.07
C ARG A 26 6.22 6.28 -4.82
N GLU A 27 4.98 5.94 -4.45
CA GLU A 27 4.36 6.45 -3.23
C GLU A 27 5.04 5.90 -1.98
N ARG A 28 5.43 4.62 -1.99
CA ARG A 28 6.20 4.00 -0.90
C ARG A 28 7.58 4.65 -0.72
N ALA A 29 8.24 4.99 -1.82
CA ALA A 29 9.53 5.66 -1.80
C ALA A 29 9.45 7.13 -1.34
N ARG A 30 8.25 7.73 -1.30
CA ARG A 30 8.10 9.15 -0.96
C ARG A 30 8.36 9.37 0.53
N PRO A 31 9.20 10.34 0.91
CA PRO A 31 9.39 10.66 2.32
C PRO A 31 8.10 11.23 2.93
N PRO A 32 7.82 10.94 4.22
CA PRO A 32 6.59 11.37 4.87
C PRO A 32 6.51 12.90 4.97
N SER A 33 5.34 13.43 4.64
CA SER A 33 5.05 14.87 4.72
C SER A 33 5.11 15.39 6.15
N ARG A 34 5.17 16.73 6.31
CA ARG A 34 5.12 17.36 7.64
C ARG A 34 3.86 16.97 8.43
N ARG A 35 2.72 16.82 7.74
CA ARG A 35 1.43 16.45 8.36
C ARG A 35 1.45 15.00 8.84
N GLU A 36 1.94 14.07 8.01
CA GLU A 36 2.09 12.65 8.39
C GLU A 36 3.05 12.48 9.55
N ARG A 37 4.21 13.16 9.53
CA ARG A 37 5.14 13.15 10.66
C ARG A 37 4.47 13.59 11.96
N ARG A 38 3.67 14.66 11.92
CA ARG A 38 2.90 15.11 13.10
C ARG A 38 1.87 14.06 13.55
N ARG A 39 1.18 13.39 12.63
CA ARG A 39 0.22 12.32 12.94
C ARG A 39 0.91 11.12 13.60
N ASN A 40 2.02 10.65 13.03
CA ASN A 40 2.78 9.52 13.56
C ASN A 40 3.32 9.81 14.96
N ARG A 41 3.84 11.03 15.21
CA ARG A 41 4.24 11.45 16.56
C ARG A 41 3.07 11.42 17.56
N ARG A 42 1.89 11.87 17.15
CA ARG A 42 0.69 11.84 18.00
C ARG A 42 0.25 10.40 18.28
N ALA A 43 0.27 9.52 17.27
CA ALA A 43 -0.05 8.11 17.41
C ALA A 43 0.92 7.40 18.37
N ALA A 44 2.23 7.61 18.22
CA ALA A 44 3.24 7.07 19.13
C ALA A 44 3.01 7.54 20.58
N ARG A 45 2.71 8.82 20.79
CA ARG A 45 2.37 9.35 22.13
C ARG A 45 1.10 8.74 22.73
N ARG A 46 0.11 8.39 21.89
CA ARG A 46 -1.11 7.71 22.35
C ARG A 46 -0.84 6.25 22.69
N ALA A 47 -0.07 5.54 21.88
CA ALA A 47 0.34 4.17 22.16
C ALA A 47 1.09 4.06 23.51
N LEU A 48 1.97 5.01 23.80
CA LEU A 48 2.68 5.09 25.08
C LEU A 48 1.77 5.41 26.29
N ARG A 49 0.64 6.09 26.06
CA ARG A 49 -0.33 6.45 27.12
C ARG A 49 -1.47 5.46 27.26
N GLY A 50 -1.61 4.51 26.32
CA GLY A 50 -2.68 3.53 26.26
C GLY A 50 -2.18 2.08 26.23
N GLY A 51 -0.95 1.82 26.71
CA GLY A 51 -0.51 0.46 26.99
C GLY A 51 -1.45 -0.20 28.02
N PRO A 52 -1.62 -1.53 27.98
CA PRO A 52 -2.67 -2.21 28.73
C PRO A 52 -2.49 -1.95 30.23
N GLY A 53 -3.53 -1.38 30.85
CA GLY A 53 -3.80 -1.64 32.26
C GLY A 53 -4.35 -3.05 32.42
#